data_AF-A0A2A2XUH8-F1
#
_entry.id   AF-A0A2A2XUH8-F1
#
_cell.length_a   1.000
_cell.length_b   1.000
_cell.length_c   1.000
_cell.angle_alpha   90.00
_cell.angle_beta   90.00
_cell.angle_gamma   90.00
#
_symmetry.space_group_name_H-M   'P 1'
#
loop_
_entity.id
_entity.type
_entity.pdbx_description
1 polymer ?
#
loop_
_entity_poly.entity_id
_entity_poly.type
_entity_poly.pdbx_seq_one_letter_code
_entity_poly.pdbx_strand_id
1 'polypeptide(L)'
;MKHPESAQEEAKNLVTAFPDEETFLLGLLERQLNILHQRSQVVIGFAAVAISTTGFSGRLIAGTSLPAQALIIVALAIILIACLWIFMRVLSVKWVLTRCIQPDITQTLTAIILYRNAKTNAYRLGSIGVFLGLAIYACAFAIMLLNPTPLTVPLR
;
A
#
# COMPACT_ATOMS: atom_id res chain seq x y z
N MET A 1 20.24 7.64 -13.81
CA MET A 1 18.79 7.76 -13.53
C MET A 1 18.19 8.57 -14.67
N LYS A 2 17.41 7.96 -15.57
CA LYS A 2 16.68 8.69 -16.63
C LYS A 2 15.75 9.70 -15.93
N HIS A 3 15.74 10.94 -16.42
CA HIS A 3 14.76 11.96 -15.99
C HIS A 3 13.34 11.36 -16.01
N PRO A 4 12.43 11.77 -15.13
CA PRO A 4 11.03 11.40 -15.29
C PRO A 4 10.58 12.01 -16.62
N GLU A 5 10.51 11.19 -17.68
CA GLU A 5 9.82 11.55 -18.91
C GLU A 5 8.46 12.08 -18.47
N SER A 6 8.14 13.31 -18.88
CA SER A 6 6.87 13.92 -18.47
C SER A 6 5.73 13.01 -18.93
N ALA A 7 4.60 12.99 -18.22
CA ALA A 7 3.48 12.11 -18.60
C ALA A 7 3.03 12.32 -20.07
N GLN A 8 3.22 13.53 -20.59
CA GLN A 8 2.97 13.90 -21.98
C GLN A 8 4.00 13.30 -22.94
N GLU A 9 5.27 13.27 -22.55
CA GLU A 9 6.36 12.66 -23.32
C GLU A 9 6.22 11.14 -23.36
N GLU A 10 5.88 10.50 -22.23
CA GLU A 10 5.57 9.07 -22.18
C GLU A 10 4.37 8.74 -23.09
N ALA A 11 3.28 9.52 -23.03
CA ALA A 11 2.12 9.34 -23.89
C ALA A 11 2.49 9.49 -25.38
N LYS A 12 3.26 10.53 -25.74
CA LYS A 12 3.71 10.76 -27.11
C LYS A 12 4.60 9.62 -27.62
N ASN A 13 5.51 9.12 -26.78
CA ASN A 13 6.38 8.00 -27.10
C ASN A 13 5.56 6.72 -27.35
N LEU A 14 4.52 6.48 -26.56
CA LEU A 14 3.62 5.33 -26.73
C LEU A 14 2.83 5.40 -28.04
N VAL A 15 2.24 6.56 -28.37
CA VAL A 15 1.51 6.76 -29.64
C VAL A 15 2.44 6.62 -30.84
N THR A 16 3.67 7.12 -30.75
CA THR A 16 4.67 7.01 -31.83
C THR A 16 5.15 5.58 -32.03
N ALA A 17 5.27 4.80 -30.94
CA ALA A 17 5.73 3.41 -31.00
C ALA A 17 4.65 2.42 -31.45
N PHE A 18 3.37 2.72 -31.18
CA PHE A 18 2.22 1.88 -31.50
C PHE A 18 1.14 2.69 -32.25
N PRO A 19 1.39 3.07 -33.51
CA PRO A 19 0.42 3.81 -34.31
C PRO A 19 -0.84 2.97 -34.57
N ASP A 20 -2.01 3.60 -34.50
CA ASP A 20 -3.35 3.01 -34.72
C ASP A 20 -3.76 1.88 -33.75
N GLU A 21 -3.00 1.67 -32.67
CA GLU A 21 -3.23 0.62 -31.66
C GLU A 21 -3.82 1.19 -30.34
N GLU A 22 -4.79 2.09 -30.44
CA GLU A 22 -5.35 2.80 -29.28
C GLU A 22 -5.94 1.87 -28.21
N THR A 23 -6.69 0.85 -28.64
CA THR A 23 -7.31 -0.13 -27.73
C THR A 23 -6.26 -0.94 -26.98
N PHE A 24 -5.15 -1.28 -27.66
CA PHE A 24 -4.03 -1.98 -27.05
C PHE A 24 -3.32 -1.10 -26.00
N LEU A 25 -3.05 0.18 -26.32
CA LEU A 25 -2.44 1.13 -25.40
C LEU A 25 -3.29 1.34 -24.13
N LEU A 26 -4.61 1.48 -24.29
CA LEU A 26 -5.54 1.58 -23.16
C LEU A 26 -5.53 0.31 -22.31
N GLY A 27 -5.57 -0.87 -22.94
CA GLY A 27 -5.48 -2.15 -22.25
C GLY A 27 -4.16 -2.35 -21.51
N LEU A 28 -3.04 -1.85 -22.06
CA LEU A 28 -1.74 -1.89 -21.41
C LEU A 28 -1.72 -1.03 -20.13
N LEU A 29 -2.24 0.19 -20.19
CA LEU A 29 -2.31 1.06 -19.00
C LEU A 29 -3.30 0.54 -17.96
N GLU A 30 -4.44 -0.01 -18.39
CA GLU A 30 -5.38 -0.67 -17.48
C GLU A 30 -4.71 -1.85 -16.75
N ARG A 31 -3.93 -2.67 -17.47
CA ARG A 31 -3.16 -3.77 -16.86
C ARG A 31 -2.18 -3.27 -15.80
N GLN A 32 -1.48 -2.15 -16.05
CA GLN A 32 -0.58 -1.56 -15.06
C GLN A 32 -1.32 -1.09 -13.80
N LEU A 33 -2.49 -0.47 -13.97
CA LEU A 33 -3.34 -0.05 -12.84
C LEU A 33 -3.88 -1.27 -12.06
N ASN A 34 -4.28 -2.34 -12.75
CA ASN A 34 -4.71 -3.59 -12.12
C ASN A 34 -3.58 -4.24 -11.32
N ILE A 35 -2.35 -4.28 -11.85
CA ILE A 35 -1.17 -4.75 -11.12
C ILE A 35 -0.94 -3.92 -9.85
N LEU A 36 -1.07 -2.59 -9.92
CA LEU A 36 -0.93 -1.72 -8.76
C LEU A 36 -2.03 -2.01 -7.71
N HIS A 37 -3.26 -2.25 -8.15
CA HIS A 37 -4.38 -2.63 -7.29
C HIS A 37 -4.12 -3.97 -6.57
N GLN A 38 -3.68 -5.00 -7.29
CA GLN A 38 -3.36 -6.32 -6.74
C GLN A 38 -2.22 -6.23 -5.71
N ARG A 39 -1.12 -5.53 -6.05
CA ARG A 39 0.00 -5.32 -5.12
C ARG A 39 -0.43 -4.58 -3.85
N SER A 40 -1.36 -3.64 -3.97
CA SER A 40 -1.92 -2.92 -2.83
C SER A 40 -2.74 -3.81 -1.90
N GLN A 41 -3.53 -4.75 -2.46
CA GLN A 41 -4.27 -5.74 -1.67
C GLN A 41 -3.32 -6.64 -0.87
N VAL A 42 -2.20 -7.07 -1.46
CA VAL A 42 -1.18 -7.86 -0.76
C VAL A 42 -0.60 -7.09 0.44
N VAL A 43 -0.28 -5.80 0.26
CA VAL A 43 0.22 -4.95 1.36
C VAL A 43 -0.80 -4.82 2.49
N ILE A 44 -2.09 -4.63 2.16
CA ILE A 44 -3.16 -4.62 3.16
C ILE A 44 -3.30 -5.99 3.84
N GLY A 45 -3.07 -7.09 3.11
CA GLY A 45 -3.04 -8.44 3.66
C GLY A 45 -2.02 -8.61 4.79
N PHE A 46 -0.82 -8.04 4.65
CA PHE A 46 0.18 -8.06 5.74
C PHE A 46 -0.31 -7.36 7.01
N ALA A 47 -1.05 -6.27 6.88
CA ALA A 47 -1.65 -5.59 8.02
C ALA A 47 -2.71 -6.46 8.72
N ALA A 48 -3.56 -7.15 7.96
CA ALA A 48 -4.54 -8.08 8.52
C ALA A 48 -3.85 -9.23 9.31
N VAL A 49 -2.75 -9.77 8.78
CA VAL A 49 -1.94 -10.77 9.48
C VAL A 49 -1.35 -10.20 10.78
N ALA A 50 -0.79 -8.99 10.77
CA ALA A 50 -0.26 -8.35 11.99
C ALA A 50 -1.35 -8.11 13.05
N ILE A 51 -2.54 -7.67 12.65
CA ILE A 51 -3.66 -7.46 13.57
C ILE A 51 -4.13 -8.79 14.16
N SER A 52 -4.29 -9.83 13.34
CA SER A 52 -4.74 -11.15 13.81
C SER A 52 -3.75 -11.82 14.76
N THR A 53 -2.45 -11.78 14.46
CA THR A 53 -1.38 -12.29 15.33
C THR A 53 -1.30 -11.53 16.65
N THR A 54 -1.59 -10.23 16.63
CA THR A 54 -1.77 -9.43 17.84
C THR A 54 -3.02 -9.81 18.63
N GLY A 55 -4.10 -10.26 18.00
CA GLY A 55 -5.26 -10.79 18.72
C GLY A 55 -4.92 -11.97 19.63
N PHE A 56 -3.99 -12.83 19.21
CA PHE A 56 -3.49 -13.95 20.02
C PHE A 56 -2.44 -13.51 21.05
N SER A 57 -1.41 -12.79 20.61
CA SER A 57 -0.22 -12.46 21.42
C SER A 57 -0.32 -11.14 22.19
N GLY A 58 -1.29 -10.30 21.87
CA GLY A 58 -1.40 -8.93 22.38
C GLY A 58 -1.62 -8.86 23.88
N ARG A 59 -2.31 -9.84 24.47
CA ARG A 59 -2.44 -9.94 25.94
C ARG A 59 -1.11 -10.23 26.63
N LEU A 60 -0.24 -11.03 26.00
CA LEU A 60 1.10 -11.29 26.50
C LEU A 60 1.94 -10.02 26.40
N ILE A 61 1.93 -9.35 25.25
CA ILE A 61 2.69 -8.10 25.04
C ILE A 61 2.22 -7.01 26.01
N ALA A 62 0.91 -6.87 26.19
CA ALA A 62 0.34 -5.93 27.16
C ALA A 62 0.69 -6.27 28.62
N GLY A 63 0.94 -7.53 28.94
CA GLY A 63 1.34 -7.98 30.28
C GLY A 63 2.84 -7.91 30.57
N THR A 64 3.69 -7.43 29.65
CA THR A 64 5.15 -7.42 29.84
C THR A 64 5.68 -6.11 30.40
N SER A 65 5.80 -5.08 29.56
CA SER A 65 6.45 -3.82 29.93
C SER A 65 5.82 -2.62 29.21
N LEU A 66 5.85 -1.45 29.86
CA LEU A 66 5.37 -0.18 29.31
C LEU A 66 5.97 0.15 27.93
N PRO A 67 7.28 -0.06 27.68
CA PRO A 67 7.86 0.14 26.35
C PRO A 67 7.26 -0.77 25.28
N ALA A 68 7.05 -2.06 25.59
CA ALA A 68 6.44 -3.00 24.64
C ALA A 68 4.98 -2.63 24.32
N GLN A 69 4.22 -2.20 25.34
CA GLN A 69 2.87 -1.68 25.17
C GLN A 69 2.82 -0.43 24.27
N ALA A 70 3.69 0.55 24.51
CA ALA A 70 3.73 1.76 23.71
C ALA A 70 4.09 1.45 22.25
N LEU A 71 5.09 0.59 22.02
CA LEU A 71 5.53 0.22 20.68
C LEU A 71 4.44 -0.51 19.89
N ILE A 72 3.72 -1.46 20.51
CA ILE A 72 2.66 -2.19 19.80
C ILE A 72 1.48 -1.28 19.43
N ILE A 73 1.08 -0.36 20.32
CA ILE A 73 0.00 0.60 20.05
C ILE A 73 0.40 1.52 18.88
N VAL A 74 1.61 2.08 18.93
CA VAL A 74 2.12 2.98 17.88
C VAL A 74 2.28 2.22 16.55
N ALA A 75 2.81 1.00 16.58
CA ALA A 75 2.95 0.16 15.39
C ALA A 75 1.60 -0.10 14.72
N LEU A 76 0.60 -0.54 15.49
CA LEU A 76 -0.74 -0.83 14.96
C LEU A 76 -1.42 0.43 14.42
N ALA A 77 -1.27 1.57 15.11
CA ALA A 77 -1.81 2.85 14.63
C ALA A 77 -1.18 3.25 13.28
N ILE A 78 0.15 3.15 13.15
CA ILE A 78 0.87 3.43 11.90
C ILE A 78 0.38 2.51 10.78
N ILE A 79 0.30 1.19 11.03
CA ILE A 79 -0.17 0.21 10.05
C ILE A 79 -1.59 0.54 9.59
N LEU A 80 -2.50 0.85 10.53
CA LEU A 80 -3.89 1.18 10.21
C LEU A 80 -4.00 2.47 9.39
N ILE A 81 -3.29 3.53 9.76
CA ILE A 81 -3.28 4.80 9.01
C ILE A 81 -2.73 4.57 7.60
N ALA A 82 -1.65 3.80 7.47
CA ALA A 82 -1.04 3.50 6.18
C ALA A 82 -1.97 2.66 5.28
N CYS A 83 -2.65 1.65 5.85
CA CYS A 83 -3.65 0.86 5.12
C CYS A 83 -4.85 1.70 4.69
N LEU A 84 -5.36 2.57 5.58
CA LEU A 84 -6.45 3.48 5.24
C LEU A 84 -6.04 4.42 4.11
N TRP A 85 -4.81 4.93 4.11
CA TRP A 85 -4.26 5.74 3.02
C TRP A 85 -4.24 4.98 1.69
N ILE A 86 -3.71 3.75 1.67
CA ILE A 86 -3.71 2.90 0.46
C ILE A 86 -5.14 2.63 -0.01
N PHE A 87 -6.05 2.31 0.93
CA PHE A 87 -7.45 2.05 0.62
C PHE A 87 -8.12 3.25 -0.06
N MET A 88 -7.99 4.44 0.53
CA MET A 88 -8.62 5.65 0.01
C MET A 88 -7.98 6.14 -1.29
N ARG A 89 -6.66 6.05 -1.44
CA ARG A 89 -5.94 6.63 -2.58
C ARG A 89 -5.79 5.66 -3.75
N VAL A 90 -5.56 4.38 -3.47
CA VAL A 90 -5.23 3.37 -4.50
C VAL A 90 -6.44 2.51 -4.81
N LEU A 91 -7.13 1.97 -3.79
CA LEU A 91 -8.27 1.06 -4.01
C LEU A 91 -9.60 1.73 -4.32
N SER A 92 -9.70 3.06 -4.20
CA SER A 92 -10.88 3.79 -4.64
C SER A 92 -11.11 3.55 -6.14
N VAL A 93 -12.18 2.81 -6.44
CA VAL A 93 -12.68 2.53 -7.79
C VAL A 93 -13.34 3.79 -8.31
N LYS A 94 -12.53 4.76 -8.75
CA LYS A 94 -13.00 5.81 -9.64
C LYS A 94 -12.74 5.31 -11.05
N TRP A 95 -13.81 5.15 -11.82
CA TRP A 95 -13.79 4.68 -13.20
C TRP A 95 -12.88 5.59 -14.04
N VAL A 96 -11.69 5.06 -14.37
CA VAL A 96 -10.63 5.78 -15.08
C VAL A 96 -11.11 6.20 -16.47
N LEU A 97 -11.84 5.32 -17.15
CA LEU A 97 -12.43 5.60 -18.46
C LEU A 97 -13.41 6.78 -18.42
N THR A 98 -14.31 6.83 -17.44
CA THR A 98 -15.34 7.88 -17.36
C THR A 98 -14.77 9.27 -17.08
N ARG A 99 -13.60 9.36 -16.43
CA ARG A 99 -12.96 10.66 -16.09
C ARG A 99 -11.87 11.09 -17.07
N CYS A 100 -11.23 10.15 -17.77
CA CYS A 100 -10.01 10.43 -18.51
C CYS A 100 -10.20 10.37 -20.03
N ILE A 101 -11.35 9.90 -20.55
CA ILE A 101 -11.65 9.99 -21.98
C ILE A 101 -11.69 11.47 -22.39
N GLN A 102 -10.75 11.83 -23.26
CA GLN A 102 -10.66 13.11 -23.92
C GLN A 102 -10.77 12.91 -25.44
N PRO A 103 -11.04 13.96 -26.22
CA PRO A 103 -11.19 13.85 -27.68
C PRO A 103 -9.92 13.36 -28.39
N ASP A 104 -8.75 13.56 -27.78
CA ASP A 104 -7.45 13.15 -28.29
C ASP A 104 -6.90 11.98 -27.44
N ILE A 105 -6.49 10.90 -28.11
CA ILE A 105 -5.90 9.72 -27.47
C ILE A 105 -4.64 10.08 -26.68
N THR A 106 -3.82 11.02 -27.16
CA THR A 106 -2.61 11.46 -26.47
C THR A 106 -2.93 12.11 -25.13
N GLN A 107 -3.99 12.92 -25.10
CA GLN A 107 -4.47 13.57 -23.88
C GLN A 107 -5.11 12.57 -22.91
N THR A 108 -5.85 11.60 -23.45
CA THR A 108 -6.41 10.49 -22.67
C THR A 108 -5.30 9.67 -22.01
N LEU A 109 -4.29 9.25 -22.76
CA LEU A 109 -3.13 8.50 -22.24
C LEU A 109 -2.37 9.32 -21.20
N THR A 110 -2.14 10.62 -21.45
CA THR A 110 -1.50 11.52 -20.48
C THR A 110 -2.27 11.56 -19.16
N ALA A 111 -3.60 11.71 -19.21
CA ALA A 111 -4.43 11.74 -18.01
C ALA A 111 -4.38 10.41 -17.23
N ILE A 112 -4.38 9.27 -17.93
CA ILE A 112 -4.26 7.94 -17.32
C ILE A 112 -2.87 7.77 -16.68
N ILE A 113 -1.79 8.21 -17.35
CA ILE A 113 -0.41 8.14 -16.83
C ILE A 113 -0.26 9.00 -15.58
N LEU A 114 -0.78 10.23 -15.58
CA LEU A 114 -0.77 11.10 -14.39
C LEU A 114 -1.51 10.45 -13.21
N TYR A 115 -2.67 9.84 -13.49
CA TYR A 115 -3.45 9.12 -12.50
C TYR A 115 -2.70 7.90 -11.94
N ARG A 116 -2.08 7.10 -12.82
CA ARG A 116 -1.21 5.97 -12.45
C ARG A 116 -0.07 6.42 -11.56
N ASN A 117 0.61 7.51 -11.92
CA ASN A 117 1.76 8.03 -11.16
C ASN A 117 1.34 8.51 -9.78
N ALA A 118 0.21 9.22 -9.67
CA ALA A 118 -0.35 9.64 -8.39
C ALA A 118 -0.69 8.44 -7.48
N LYS A 119 -1.33 7.40 -8.03
CA LYS A 119 -1.60 6.15 -7.29
C LYS A 119 -0.35 5.41 -6.90
N THR A 120 0.64 5.35 -7.78
CA THR A 120 1.93 4.70 -7.53
C THR A 120 2.68 5.38 -6.38
N ASN A 121 2.68 6.71 -6.35
CA ASN A 121 3.27 7.46 -5.25
C ASN A 121 2.53 7.24 -3.92
N ALA A 122 1.19 7.23 -3.96
CA ALA A 122 0.38 6.93 -2.78
C ALA A 122 0.63 5.49 -2.26
N TYR A 123 0.72 4.51 -3.16
CA TYR A 123 1.09 3.13 -2.84
C TYR A 123 2.47 3.06 -2.19
N ARG A 124 3.47 3.74 -2.75
CA ARG A 124 4.84 3.77 -2.22
C ARG A 124 4.86 4.32 -0.79
N LEU A 125 4.24 5.47 -0.57
CA LEU A 125 4.19 6.10 0.75
C LEU A 125 3.45 5.23 1.78
N GLY A 126 2.29 4.68 1.40
CA GLY A 126 1.53 3.78 2.25
C GLY A 126 2.29 2.50 2.57
N SER A 127 2.95 1.88 1.59
CA SER A 127 3.72 0.65 1.79
C SER A 127 4.89 0.87 2.74
N ILE A 128 5.61 2.00 2.61
CA ILE A 128 6.67 2.37 3.55
C ILE A 128 6.11 2.47 4.97
N GLY A 129 4.93 3.11 5.15
CA GLY A 129 4.25 3.18 6.44
C GLY A 129 3.94 1.80 7.03
N VAL A 130 3.38 0.89 6.22
CA VAL A 130 3.09 -0.49 6.67
C VAL A 130 4.36 -1.22 7.11
N PHE A 131 5.43 -1.18 6.29
CA PHE A 131 6.68 -1.86 6.63
C PHE A 131 7.37 -1.25 7.86
N LEU A 132 7.33 0.06 8.02
CA LEU A 132 7.83 0.73 9.22
C LEU A 132 7.04 0.29 10.46
N GLY A 133 5.71 0.27 10.38
CA GLY A 133 4.87 -0.21 11.46
C GLY A 133 5.11 -1.67 11.79
N LEU A 134 5.31 -2.55 10.79
CA LEU A 134 5.68 -3.95 11.00
C LEU A 134 7.06 -4.12 11.67
N ALA A 135 8.02 -3.27 11.35
CA ALA A 135 9.32 -3.28 12.01
C ALA A 135 9.20 -2.89 13.50
N ILE A 136 8.44 -1.84 13.80
CA ILE A 136 8.17 -1.42 15.19
C ILE A 136 7.41 -2.53 15.94
N TYR A 137 6.44 -3.16 15.28
CA TYR A 137 5.73 -4.32 15.81
C TYR A 137 6.66 -5.47 16.18
N ALA A 138 7.61 -5.81 15.29
CA ALA A 138 8.60 -6.85 15.54
C ALA A 138 9.51 -6.51 16.75
N CYS A 139 9.88 -5.23 16.92
CA CYS A 139 10.62 -4.79 18.10
C CYS A 139 9.81 -4.95 19.40
N ALA A 140 8.52 -4.60 19.40
CA ALA A 140 7.64 -4.82 20.55
C ALA A 140 7.55 -6.31 20.92
N PHE A 141 7.43 -7.17 19.90
CA PHE A 141 7.40 -8.62 20.07
C PHE A 141 8.73 -9.16 20.63
N ALA A 142 9.87 -8.66 20.14
CA ALA A 142 11.19 -9.04 20.65
C ALA A 142 11.38 -8.64 22.12
N ILE A 143 10.95 -7.44 22.52
CA ILE A 143 11.01 -6.98 23.92
C ILE A 143 10.14 -7.87 24.82
N MET A 144 8.96 -8.25 24.35
CA MET A 144 8.09 -9.19 25.07
C MET A 144 8.81 -10.53 25.30
N LEU A 145 9.43 -11.09 24.26
CA LEU A 145 10.16 -12.36 24.37
C LEU A 145 11.38 -12.29 25.29
N LEU A 146 12.06 -11.14 25.33
CA LEU A 146 13.20 -10.92 26.23
C LEU A 146 12.78 -10.70 27.69
N ASN A 147 11.53 -10.31 27.94
CA ASN A 147 10.98 -10.09 29.28
C ASN A 147 9.75 -10.97 29.51
N PRO A 148 9.90 -12.31 29.55
CA PRO A 148 8.78 -13.20 29.75
C PRO A 148 8.21 -13.01 31.17
N THR A 149 7.04 -12.39 31.28
CA THR A 149 6.30 -12.39 32.54
C THR A 149 5.65 -13.76 32.73
N PRO A 150 5.84 -14.42 33.89
CA PRO A 150 5.27 -15.74 34.12
C PRO A 150 3.75 -15.64 34.09
N LEU A 151 3.14 -16.40 33.18
CA LEU A 151 1.69 -16.55 33.13
C LEU A 151 1.22 -17.21 34.42
N THR A 152 0.60 -16.46 35.32
CA THR A 152 -0.16 -17.03 36.45
C THR A 152 -1.42 -17.67 35.89
N VAL A 153 -1.29 -18.85 35.29
CA VAL A 153 -2.43 -19.68 34.92
C VAL A 153 -2.94 -20.31 36.21
N PRO A 154 -4.21 -20.11 36.61
CA PRO A 154 -4.77 -20.89 37.71
C PRO A 154 -4.72 -22.35 37.31
N LEU A 155 -3.97 -23.17 38.07
CA LEU A 155 -3.99 -24.63 37.96
C LEU A 155 -5.46 -25.06 38.12
N ARG A 156 -6.05 -25.53 37.02
CA ARG A 156 -7.34 -26.22 37.03
C ARG A 156 -7.11 -27.71 37.16
#